data_AF-A0A5R2MZE1-F1
#
_entry.id   AF-A0A5R2MZE1-F1
#
_cell.length_a   1.000
_cell.length_b   1.000
_cell.length_c   1.000
_cell.angle_alpha   90.00
_cell.angle_beta   90.00
_cell.angle_gamma   90.00
#
_symmetry.space_group_name_H-M   'P 1'
#
loop_
_entity.id
_entity.type
_entity.pdbx_description
1 polymer ?
#
loop_
_entity_poly.entity_id
_entity_poly.type
_entity_poly.pdbx_seq_one_letter_code
_entity_poly.pdbx_strand_id
1 'polypeptide(L)'
;KPEGGALPSVVERFVTDCMNEAGRKSVPVERVIDERLAHLQEEVGGYDYATVLKAYWRGSEEGDEVLKTSALRWLRGEYSTKTEARQALGVRTIIDDNDIYDALKLLAAFVKLAGYAGLLVVFDEMVNL
;
A
#
# COMPACT_ATOMS: atom_id res chain seq x y z
N LYS A 1 -9.39 15.04 8.99
CA LYS A 1 -10.47 15.43 8.05
C LYS A 1 -11.22 14.16 7.64
N PRO A 2 -12.56 14.15 7.59
CA PRO A 2 -13.37 12.93 7.44
C PRO A 2 -13.51 12.40 5.99
N GLU A 3 -12.93 13.07 5.00
CA GLU A 3 -13.19 12.83 3.56
C GLU A 3 -12.31 11.73 2.94
N GLY A 4 -12.20 10.55 3.57
CA GLY A 4 -11.46 9.42 2.98
C GLY A 4 -9.93 9.54 2.94
N GLY A 5 -9.34 10.54 3.61
CA GLY A 5 -7.90 10.87 3.53
C GLY A 5 -6.97 10.09 4.46
N ALA A 6 -7.43 9.03 5.12
CA ALA A 6 -6.59 8.30 6.07
C ALA A 6 -5.48 7.50 5.37
N LEU A 7 -5.82 6.76 4.32
CA LEU A 7 -4.88 5.88 3.63
C LEU A 7 -3.66 6.64 3.06
N PRO A 8 -3.80 7.79 2.36
CA PRO A 8 -2.64 8.60 1.97
C PRO A 8 -1.76 8.97 3.15
N SER A 9 -2.35 9.35 4.29
CA SER A 9 -1.60 9.73 5.50
C SER A 9 -0.83 8.54 6.11
N VAL A 10 -1.42 7.34 6.09
CA VAL A 10 -0.77 6.11 6.57
C VAL A 10 0.42 5.75 5.68
N VAL A 11 0.24 5.80 4.36
CA VAL A 11 1.31 5.51 3.39
C VAL A 11 2.43 6.54 3.49
N GLU A 12 2.09 7.83 3.53
CA GLU A 12 3.05 8.93 3.67
C GLU A 12 3.89 8.79 4.94
N ARG A 13 3.24 8.46 6.07
CA ARG A 13 3.94 8.22 7.33
C ARG A 13 4.91 7.04 7.22
N PHE A 14 4.47 5.92 6.65
CA PHE A 14 5.34 4.76 6.47
C PHE A 14 6.57 5.09 5.62
N VAL A 15 6.39 5.78 4.49
CA VAL A 15 7.48 6.19 3.60
C VAL A 15 8.42 7.18 4.29
N THR A 16 7.89 8.17 5.00
CA THR A 16 8.68 9.12 5.79
C THR A 16 9.55 8.41 6.83
N ASP A 17 8.98 7.43 7.55
CA ASP A 17 9.73 6.64 8.53
C ASP A 17 10.85 5.82 7.85
N CYS A 18 10.59 5.24 6.68
CA CYS A 18 11.61 4.54 5.89
C CYS A 18 12.74 5.48 5.45
N MET A 19 12.42 6.69 4.97
CA MET A 19 13.43 7.68 4.57
C MET A 19 14.30 8.10 5.75
N ASN A 20 13.69 8.36 6.90
CA ASN A 20 14.41 8.71 8.13
C ASN A 20 15.33 7.58 8.61
N GLU A 21 14.87 6.34 8.55
CA GLU A 21 15.68 5.18 8.89
C GLU A 21 16.82 4.95 7.90
N ALA A 22 16.56 5.07 6.60
CA ALA A 22 17.55 4.95 5.54
C ALA A 22 18.67 5.99 5.70
N GLY A 23 18.30 7.25 5.98
CA GLY A 23 19.25 8.34 6.26
C GLY A 23 20.12 8.05 7.49
N ARG A 24 19.53 7.56 8.59
CA ARG A 24 20.28 7.18 9.80
C ARG A 24 21.24 6.02 9.55
N LYS A 25 20.82 5.01 8.78
CA LYS A 25 21.62 3.81 8.45
C LYS A 25 22.60 4.04 7.29
N SER A 26 22.50 5.15 6.56
CA SER A 26 23.25 5.41 5.32
C SER A 26 23.10 4.29 4.29
N VAL A 27 21.87 3.82 4.09
CA VAL A 27 21.50 2.80 3.10
C VAL A 27 20.42 3.34 2.15
N PRO A 28 20.22 2.74 0.97
CA PRO A 28 19.13 3.13 0.07
C PRO A 28 17.75 2.98 0.73
N VAL A 29 16.84 3.94 0.49
CA VAL A 29 15.46 3.91 1.04
C VAL A 29 14.71 2.65 0.61
N GLU A 30 14.86 2.25 -0.65
CA GLU A 30 14.24 1.03 -1.18
C GLU A 30 14.59 -0.21 -0.36
N ARG A 31 15.84 -0.32 0.12
CA ARG A 31 16.26 -1.44 0.96
C ARG A 31 15.51 -1.48 2.29
N VAL A 32 15.28 -0.32 2.91
CA VAL A 32 14.52 -0.24 4.16
C VAL A 32 13.04 -0.57 3.92
N ILE A 33 12.47 -0.12 2.80
CA ILE A 33 11.10 -0.47 2.40
C ILE A 33 10.99 -1.99 2.23
N ASP A 34 11.90 -2.61 1.47
CA ASP A 34 11.90 -4.06 1.26
C ASP A 34 12.06 -4.83 2.58
N GLU A 35 12.98 -4.41 3.46
CA GLU A 35 13.18 -5.02 4.79
C GLU A 35 11.92 -4.94 5.66
N ARG A 36 11.23 -3.79 5.69
CA ARG A 36 10.02 -3.60 6.50
C ARG A 36 8.80 -4.33 5.94
N LEU A 37 8.74 -4.51 4.62
CA LEU A 37 7.62 -5.17 3.94
C LEU A 37 7.85 -6.67 3.75
N ALA A 38 9.00 -7.22 4.13
CA ALA A 38 9.35 -8.62 3.93
C ALA A 38 8.27 -9.59 4.43
N HIS A 39 7.74 -9.38 5.65
CA HIS A 39 6.67 -10.21 6.19
C HIS A 39 5.35 -10.11 5.40
N LEU A 40 5.02 -8.93 4.86
CA LEU A 40 3.81 -8.79 4.04
C LEU A 40 3.95 -9.58 2.73
N GLN A 41 5.16 -9.73 2.18
CA GLN A 41 5.37 -10.49 0.95
C GLN A 41 5.09 -12.00 1.10
N GLU A 42 5.03 -12.51 2.33
CA GLU A 42 4.65 -13.90 2.62
C GLU A 42 3.14 -14.13 2.52
N GLU A 43 2.35 -13.06 2.57
CA GLU A 43 0.89 -13.10 2.49
C GLU A 43 0.40 -13.06 1.03
N VAL A 44 -0.83 -13.55 0.81
CA VAL A 44 -1.48 -13.52 -0.52
C VAL A 44 -1.61 -12.08 -0.99
N GLY A 45 -1.08 -11.77 -2.18
CA GLY A 45 -1.07 -10.41 -2.74
C GLY A 45 0.06 -9.51 -2.22
N GLY A 46 0.89 -9.99 -1.28
CA GLY A 46 1.93 -9.22 -0.61
C GLY A 46 3.01 -8.63 -1.51
N TYR A 47 3.42 -9.38 -2.53
CA TYR A 47 4.42 -8.90 -3.49
C TYR A 47 3.93 -7.68 -4.29
N ASP A 48 2.69 -7.73 -4.78
CA ASP A 48 2.10 -6.61 -5.52
C ASP A 48 1.83 -5.43 -4.55
N TYR A 49 1.40 -5.70 -3.31
CA TYR A 49 1.26 -4.67 -2.27
C TYR A 49 2.58 -3.93 -2.02
N ALA A 50 3.70 -4.65 -1.89
CA ALA A 50 5.02 -4.04 -1.74
C ALA A 50 5.44 -3.25 -2.98
N THR A 51 5.15 -3.76 -4.17
CA THR A 51 5.39 -3.06 -5.44
C THR A 51 4.63 -1.74 -5.50
N VAL A 52 3.37 -1.71 -5.06
CA VAL A 52 2.54 -0.51 -5.01
C VAL A 52 3.08 0.53 -4.01
N LEU A 53 3.52 0.09 -2.82
CA LEU A 53 4.13 1.02 -1.85
C LEU A 53 5.44 1.61 -2.36
N LYS A 54 6.26 0.82 -3.06
CA LYS A 54 7.48 1.33 -3.71
C LYS A 54 7.16 2.30 -4.84
N ALA A 55 6.11 2.06 -5.62
CA ALA A 55 5.63 3.00 -6.63
C ALA A 55 5.20 4.33 -5.98
N TYR A 56 4.49 4.30 -4.85
CA TYR A 56 4.13 5.51 -4.12
C TYR A 56 5.37 6.30 -3.66
N TRP A 57 6.35 5.63 -3.03
CA TRP A 57 7.60 6.27 -2.61
C TRP A 57 8.33 6.88 -3.80
N ARG A 58 8.50 6.13 -4.89
CA ARG A 58 9.17 6.61 -6.11
C ARG A 58 8.46 7.84 -6.68
N GLY A 59 7.13 7.81 -6.75
CA GLY A 59 6.37 8.96 -7.22
C GLY A 59 6.51 10.18 -6.30
N SER A 60 6.67 9.96 -5.00
CA SER A 60 6.98 11.05 -4.06
C SER A 60 8.38 11.63 -4.26
N GLU A 61 9.37 10.79 -4.51
CA GLU A 61 10.76 11.21 -4.73
C GLU A 61 10.95 11.94 -6.07
N GLU A 62 10.27 11.46 -7.12
CA GLU A 62 10.37 12.01 -8.49
C GLU A 62 9.38 13.16 -8.75
N GLY A 63 8.47 13.46 -7.81
CA GLY A 63 7.37 14.42 -8.02
C GLY A 63 6.31 13.94 -9.03
N ASP A 64 6.23 12.64 -9.27
CA ASP A 64 5.24 12.01 -10.14
C ASP A 64 3.93 11.75 -9.36
N GLU A 65 3.04 12.74 -9.41
CA GLU A 65 1.73 12.67 -8.78
C GLU A 65 0.79 11.64 -9.46
N VAL A 66 1.04 11.29 -10.73
CA VAL A 66 0.26 10.26 -11.43
C VAL A 66 0.60 8.89 -10.85
N LEU A 67 1.88 8.61 -10.60
CA LEU A 67 2.33 7.36 -10.00
C LEU A 67 1.83 7.22 -8.55
N LYS A 68 1.91 8.28 -7.74
CA LYS A 68 1.34 8.29 -6.38
C LYS A 68 -0.16 8.03 -6.38
N THR A 69 -0.90 8.71 -7.24
CA THR A 69 -2.35 8.56 -7.33
C THR A 69 -2.73 7.17 -7.82
N SER A 70 -1.97 6.61 -8.77
CA SER A 70 -2.12 5.23 -9.24
C SER A 70 -1.90 4.23 -8.12
N ALA A 71 -0.84 4.40 -7.32
CA ALA A 71 -0.56 3.53 -6.19
C ALA A 71 -1.70 3.57 -5.14
N LEU A 72 -2.17 4.77 -4.79
CA LEU A 72 -3.29 4.93 -3.87
C LEU A 72 -4.59 4.33 -4.42
N ARG A 73 -4.84 4.47 -5.73
CA ARG A 73 -5.98 3.86 -6.42
C ARG A 73 -5.94 2.33 -6.29
N TRP A 74 -4.77 1.71 -6.41
CA TRP A 74 -4.63 0.28 -6.22
C TRP A 74 -4.90 -0.15 -4.77
N LEU A 75 -4.34 0.56 -3.79
CA LEU A 75 -4.58 0.27 -2.37
C LEU A 75 -6.05 0.44 -1.96
N ARG A 76 -6.84 1.22 -2.70
CA ARG A 76 -8.28 1.38 -2.52
C ARG A 76 -9.13 0.35 -3.28
N GLY A 77 -8.52 -0.52 -4.09
CA GLY A 77 -9.24 -1.46 -4.95
C GLY A 77 -10.01 -0.80 -6.10
N GLU A 78 -9.55 0.36 -6.59
CA GLU A 78 -10.27 1.16 -7.59
C GLU A 78 -9.83 0.86 -9.05
N TYR A 79 -9.08 -0.21 -9.27
CA TYR A 79 -8.77 -0.70 -10.62
C TYR A 79 -9.77 -1.78 -11.02
N SER A 80 -10.46 -1.58 -12.14
CA SER A 80 -11.44 -2.57 -12.64
C SER A 80 -10.79 -3.70 -13.45
N THR A 81 -9.55 -3.53 -13.91
CA THR A 81 -8.85 -4.55 -14.70
C THR A 81 -7.38 -4.70 -14.32
N LYS A 82 -6.87 -5.93 -14.37
CA LYS A 82 -5.45 -6.25 -14.17
C LYS A 82 -4.55 -5.59 -15.22
N THR A 83 -5.05 -5.43 -16.44
CA THR A 83 -4.31 -4.77 -17.53
C THR A 83 -4.02 -3.31 -17.20
N GLU A 84 -5.02 -2.58 -16.70
CA GLU A 84 -4.88 -1.17 -16.33
C GLU A 84 -3.90 -1.00 -15.15
N ALA A 85 -4.05 -1.83 -14.10
CA ALA A 85 -3.15 -1.82 -12.96
C ALA A 85 -1.70 -2.16 -13.36
N ARG A 86 -1.52 -3.15 -14.23
CA ARG A 86 -0.20 -3.52 -14.77
C ARG A 86 0.43 -2.39 -15.56
N GLN A 87 -0.33 -1.66 -16.38
CA GLN A 87 0.18 -0.53 -17.14
C GLN A 87 0.61 0.62 -16.23
N ALA A 88 -0.15 0.90 -15.18
CA ALA A 88 0.13 1.99 -14.26
C ALA A 88 1.25 1.69 -13.26
N LEU A 89 1.34 0.46 -12.77
CA LEU A 89 2.16 0.10 -11.60
C LEU A 89 3.05 -1.15 -11.78
N GLY A 90 2.90 -1.89 -12.88
CA GLY A 90 3.66 -3.12 -13.13
C GLY A 90 3.19 -4.35 -12.32
N VAL A 91 2.08 -4.24 -11.59
CA VAL A 91 1.50 -5.31 -10.77
C VAL A 91 0.78 -6.38 -11.62
N ARG A 92 0.47 -7.52 -11.02
CA ARG A 92 -0.22 -8.66 -11.68
C ARG A 92 -1.65 -8.84 -11.18
N THR A 93 -1.98 -8.31 -10.00
CA THR A 93 -3.30 -8.39 -9.39
C THR A 93 -3.97 -7.02 -9.25
N ILE A 94 -5.26 -7.05 -8.94
CA ILE A 94 -6.08 -5.95 -8.44
C ILE A 94 -6.77 -6.47 -7.18
N ILE A 95 -7.31 -5.58 -6.36
CA ILE A 95 -8.18 -5.97 -5.25
C ILE A 95 -9.61 -6.01 -5.80
N ASP A 96 -10.26 -7.17 -5.75
CA ASP A 96 -11.64 -7.42 -6.15
C ASP A 96 -12.42 -8.21 -5.07
N ASP A 97 -13.69 -8.50 -5.33
CA ASP A 97 -14.57 -9.15 -4.35
C ASP A 97 -14.07 -10.54 -3.91
N ASN A 98 -13.26 -11.22 -4.73
CA ASN A 98 -12.76 -12.56 -4.41
C ASN A 98 -11.55 -12.52 -3.47
N ASP A 99 -10.80 -11.42 -3.42
CA ASP A 99 -9.56 -11.30 -2.63
C ASP A 99 -9.59 -10.16 -1.60
N ILE A 100 -10.75 -9.52 -1.43
CA ILE A 100 -10.96 -8.43 -0.46
C ILE A 100 -10.54 -8.80 0.97
N TYR A 101 -10.77 -10.03 1.39
CA TYR A 101 -10.38 -10.49 2.73
C TYR A 101 -8.85 -10.49 2.92
N ASP A 102 -8.10 -10.96 1.91
CA ASP A 102 -6.64 -10.97 1.95
C ASP A 102 -6.08 -9.54 1.82
N ALA A 103 -6.71 -8.69 1.01
CA ALA A 103 -6.38 -7.27 0.94
C ALA A 103 -6.57 -6.56 2.30
N LEU A 104 -7.63 -6.88 3.04
CA LEU A 104 -7.86 -6.34 4.38
C LEU A 104 -6.82 -6.84 5.39
N LYS A 105 -6.37 -8.10 5.30
CA LYS A 105 -5.25 -8.59 6.13
C LYS A 105 -3.97 -7.83 5.86
N LEU A 106 -3.64 -7.64 4.59
CA LEU A 106 -2.47 -6.86 4.18
C LEU A 106 -2.56 -5.43 4.70
N LEU A 107 -3.72 -4.77 4.55
CA LEU A 107 -3.94 -3.43 5.09
C LEU A 107 -3.80 -3.40 6.62
N ALA A 108 -4.37 -4.37 7.33
CA ALA A 108 -4.27 -4.47 8.78
C ALA A 108 -2.83 -4.68 9.28
N ALA A 109 -2.04 -5.50 8.57
CA ALA A 109 -0.61 -5.67 8.85
C ALA A 109 0.16 -4.37 8.53
N PHE A 110 -0.15 -3.75 7.39
CA PHE A 110 0.50 -2.52 6.95
C PHE A 110 0.27 -1.34 7.90
N VAL A 111 -0.95 -1.11 8.38
CA VAL A 111 -1.21 0.00 9.31
C VAL A 111 -0.40 -0.14 10.61
N LYS A 112 -0.12 -1.38 11.05
CA LYS A 112 0.77 -1.62 12.19
C LYS A 112 2.21 -1.27 11.86
N LEU A 113 2.69 -1.65 10.68
CA LEU A 113 4.00 -1.23 10.20
C LEU A 113 4.13 0.29 10.10
N ALA A 114 3.07 1.00 9.69
CA ALA A 114 3.01 2.46 9.65
C ALA A 114 2.89 3.12 11.05
N GLY A 115 2.94 2.34 12.14
CA GLY A 115 2.96 2.84 13.51
C GLY A 115 1.59 3.16 14.11
N TYR A 116 0.52 2.53 13.62
CA TYR A 116 -0.82 2.52 14.24
C TYR A 116 -1.05 1.24 15.04
N ALA A 117 -1.96 1.26 16.01
CA ALA A 117 -2.23 0.08 16.85
C ALA A 117 -2.93 -1.07 16.08
N GLY A 118 -3.68 -0.73 15.03
CA GLY A 118 -4.43 -1.68 14.22
C GLY A 118 -5.46 -1.00 13.32
N LEU A 119 -6.31 -1.81 12.71
CA LEU A 119 -7.39 -1.41 11.82
C LEU A 119 -8.73 -1.84 12.43
N LEU A 120 -9.70 -0.92 12.46
CA LEU A 120 -11.10 -1.24 12.74
C LEU A 120 -11.88 -1.10 11.44
N VAL A 121 -12.52 -2.19 11.00
CA VAL A 121 -13.39 -2.20 9.81
C VAL A 121 -14.83 -2.37 10.29
N VAL A 122 -15.71 -1.45 9.87
CA VAL A 122 -17.15 -1.51 10.14
C VAL A 122 -17.84 -1.80 8.83
N PHE A 123 -18.54 -2.93 8.77
CA PHE A 123 -19.32 -3.35 7.61
C PHE A 123 -20.79 -3.13 7.91
N ASP A 124 -21.47 -2.32 7.09
CA ASP A 124 -22.89 -1.99 7.29
C ASP A 124 -23.82 -2.97 6.52
N GLU A 125 -23.29 -3.70 5.53
CA GLU A 125 -24.07 -4.60 4.66
C GLU A 125 -23.36 -5.94 4.40
N MET A 126 -23.06 -6.75 5.43
CA MET A 126 -22.54 -8.13 5.24
C MET A 126 -23.65 -9.14 4.90
N VAL A 127 -24.48 -8.88 3.88
CA VAL A 127 -25.52 -9.84 3.47
C VAL A 127 -25.16 -10.55 2.15
N ASN A 128 -24.25 -10.00 1.35
CA ASN A 128 -23.75 -10.60 0.11
C ASN A 128 -22.23 -10.45 -0.03
N LEU A 129 -21.47 -11.25 0.73
CA LEU A 129 -20.06 -11.55 0.49
C LEU A 129 -19.94 -12.99 -0.02
#